data_AF-A0A0D5A128-F1
#
_entry.id   AF-A0A0D5A128-F1
#
_cell.length_a   1.000
_cell.length_b   1.000
_cell.length_c   1.000
_cell.angle_alpha   90.00
_cell.angle_beta   90.00
_cell.angle_gamma   90.00
#
_symmetry.space_group_name_H-M   'P 1'
#
loop_
_entity.id
_entity.type
_entity.pdbx_description
1 polymer ?
#
loop_
_entity_poly.entity_id
_entity_poly.type
_entity_poly.pdbx_seq_one_letter_code
_entity_poly.pdbx_strand_id
1 'polypeptide(L)' 'MRETRAIWRNWSGYHRRSRVETKMNCVKQLGLRLMSRDFARQVAEVQIRAAVMNRFTTLGIPVTVARQ' A
#
# COMPACT_ATOMS: atom_id res chain seq x y z
N MET A 1 1.34 -31.53 3.83
CA MET A 1 1.14 -30.36 4.74
C MET A 1 1.30 -28.96 4.11
N ARG A 2 1.78 -28.80 2.86
CA ARG A 2 1.82 -27.46 2.20
C ARG A 2 0.52 -27.08 1.50
N GLU A 3 -0.17 -28.07 0.92
CA GLU A 3 -1.41 -27.88 0.15
C GLU A 3 -2.56 -27.37 1.01
N THR A 4 -2.76 -27.93 2.21
CA THR A 4 -3.78 -27.46 3.18
C THR A 4 -3.56 -26.01 3.62
N ARG A 5 -2.30 -25.59 3.78
CA ARG A 5 -1.95 -24.21 4.15
C ARG A 5 -2.16 -23.22 3.01
N ALA A 6 -1.87 -23.62 1.77
CA ALA A 6 -2.08 -22.78 0.59
C ALA A 6 -3.58 -22.51 0.37
N ILE A 7 -4.42 -23.55 0.51
CA ILE A 7 -5.87 -23.43 0.46
C ILE A 7 -6.36 -22.46 1.55
N TRP A 8 -5.96 -22.66 2.81
CA TRP A 8 -6.36 -21.77 3.91
C TRP A 8 -5.91 -20.31 3.71
N ARG A 9 -4.70 -20.07 3.19
CA ARG A 9 -4.21 -18.72 2.85
C ARG A 9 -5.04 -18.05 1.75
N ASN A 10 -5.53 -18.83 0.77
CA ASN A 10 -6.38 -18.33 -0.28
C ASN A 10 -7.77 -17.95 0.26
N TRP A 11 -8.39 -18.88 1.02
CA TRP A 11 -9.72 -18.67 1.63
C TRP A 11 -9.75 -17.51 2.63
N SER A 12 -8.70 -17.34 3.42
CA SER A 12 -8.59 -16.23 4.38
C SER A 12 -8.25 -14.87 3.74
N GLY A 13 -8.02 -14.82 2.42
CA GLY A 13 -7.61 -13.60 1.73
C GLY A 13 -6.25 -13.07 2.19
N TYR A 14 -5.39 -13.95 2.72
CA TYR A 14 -4.12 -13.60 3.36
C TYR A 14 -3.23 -12.75 2.45
N HIS A 15 -3.18 -13.06 1.16
CA HIS A 15 -2.38 -12.33 0.18
C HIS A 15 -2.82 -10.86 0.04
N ARG A 16 -4.14 -10.62 0.01
CA ARG A 16 -4.69 -9.26 -0.07
C ARG A 16 -4.41 -8.49 1.22
N ARG A 17 -4.62 -9.11 2.38
CA ARG A 17 -4.32 -8.50 3.69
C ARG A 17 -2.85 -8.12 3.81
N SER A 18 -1.94 -9.03 3.49
CA SER A 18 -0.49 -8.80 3.53
C SER A 18 -0.06 -7.65 2.60
N ARG A 19 -0.66 -7.53 1.40
CA ARG A 19 -0.41 -6.40 0.50
C ARG A 19 -0.85 -5.06 1.11
N VAL A 20 -2.02 -5.03 1.74
CA VAL A 20 -2.54 -3.81 2.41
C VAL A 20 -1.66 -3.44 3.59
N GLU A 21 -1.25 -4.40 4.42
CA GLU A 21 -0.35 -4.19 5.56
C GLU A 21 1.00 -3.63 5.10
N THR A 22 1.56 -4.17 4.02
CA THR A 22 2.82 -3.69 3.43
C THR A 22 2.67 -2.25 2.94
N LYS A 23 1.58 -1.94 2.23
CA LYS A 23 1.30 -0.57 1.76
C LYS A 23 1.11 0.38 2.96
N MET A 24 0.43 -0.06 4.01
CA MET A 24 0.23 0.73 5.23
C MET A 24 1.53 0.95 6.00
N ASN A 25 2.44 -0.01 6.01
CA ASN A 25 3.77 0.19 6.58
C ASN A 25 4.52 1.32 5.87
N CYS A 26 4.43 1.39 4.53
CA CYS A 26 4.99 2.50 3.75
C CYS A 26 4.36 3.85 4.12
N VAL A 27 3.02 3.92 4.29
CA VAL A 27 2.34 5.13 4.78
C VAL A 27 2.90 5.61 6.12
N LYS A 28 3.15 4.69 7.05
CA LYS A 28 3.71 5.00 8.38
C LYS A 28 5.15 5.53 8.29
N GLN A 29 5.94 5.01 7.35
CA GLN A 29 7.32 5.49 7.11
C GLN A 29 7.36 6.91 6.53
N LEU A 30 6.35 7.31 5.74
CA LEU A 30 6.25 8.66 5.17
C LEU A 30 5.94 9.75 6.22
N GLY A 31 5.61 9.38 7.46
CA GLY A 31 5.48 10.32 8.57
C GLY A 31 4.96 9.65 9.84
N LEU A 32 5.72 9.77 10.93
CA LEU A 32 5.48 9.06 12.20
C LEU A 32 4.08 9.28 12.78
N ARG A 33 3.47 10.47 12.61
CA ARG A 33 2.14 10.84 13.12
C ARG A 33 1.43 11.85 12.20
N LEU A 34 0.10 11.96 12.32
CA LEU A 34 -0.66 13.10 11.80
C LEU A 34 -0.39 14.28 12.74
N MET A 35 0.13 15.39 12.22
CA MET A 35 0.58 16.52 13.05
C MET A 35 -0.52 17.55 13.27
N SER A 36 -1.47 17.66 12.35
CA SER A 36 -2.62 18.53 12.51
C SER A 36 -3.54 18.11 13.66
N ARG A 37 -3.95 19.10 14.46
CA ARG A 37 -5.03 18.96 15.48
C ARG A 37 -6.43 19.11 14.89
N ASP A 38 -6.54 19.66 13.68
CA ASP A 38 -7.79 19.83 12.95
C ASP A 38 -8.03 18.63 12.01
N PHE A 39 -9.24 18.07 12.07
CA PHE A 39 -9.63 16.88 11.31
C PHE A 39 -9.56 17.06 9.79
N ALA A 40 -10.00 18.21 9.26
CA ALA A 40 -9.95 18.46 7.82
C ALA A 40 -8.50 18.47 7.31
N ARG A 41 -7.60 19.04 8.11
CA ARG A 41 -6.16 19.02 7.84
C ARG A 41 -5.56 17.61 7.99
N GLN A 42 -6.03 16.78 8.91
CA GLN A 42 -5.62 15.37 8.99
C GLN A 42 -6.03 14.58 7.75
N VAL A 43 -7.25 14.80 7.24
CA VAL A 43 -7.72 14.18 5.99
C VAL A 43 -6.83 14.60 4.82
N ALA A 44 -6.51 15.89 4.71
CA ALA A 44 -5.60 16.40 3.68
C ALA A 44 -4.20 15.75 3.77
N GLU A 45 -3.63 15.63 4.97
CA GLU A 45 -2.34 14.95 5.19
C GLU A 45 -2.37 13.50 4.68
N VAL A 46 -3.43 12.74 4.97
CA VAL A 46 -3.57 11.35 4.51
C VAL A 46 -3.72 11.29 2.99
N GLN A 47 -4.52 12.16 2.39
CA GLN A 47 -4.71 12.22 0.94
C GLN A 47 -3.41 12.55 0.21
N ILE A 48 -2.61 13.49 0.74
CA ILE A 48 -1.30 13.84 0.19
C ILE A 48 -0.37 12.62 0.25
N ARG A 49 -0.29 11.91 1.39
CA ARG A 49 0.53 10.69 1.52
C ARG A 49 0.10 9.60 0.54
N ALA A 50 -1.21 9.42 0.34
CA ALA A 50 -1.73 8.49 -0.65
C ALA A 50 -1.34 8.88 -2.08
N ALA A 51 -1.45 10.17 -2.44
CA ALA A 51 -1.04 10.68 -3.75
C ALA A 51 0.47 10.49 -4.00
N VAL A 52 1.32 10.74 -3.00
CA VAL A 52 2.77 10.51 -3.07
C VAL A 52 3.08 9.03 -3.29
N MET A 53 2.47 8.13 -2.51
CA MET A 53 2.65 6.69 -2.71
C MET A 53 2.19 6.21 -4.09
N ASN A 54 1.09 6.75 -4.60
CA ASN A 54 0.60 6.41 -5.92
C ASN A 54 1.57 6.87 -7.02
N ARG A 55 2.15 8.07 -6.89
CA ARG A 55 3.21 8.54 -7.79
C ARG A 55 4.44 7.63 -7.76
N PHE A 56 4.92 7.24 -6.58
CA PHE A 56 6.02 6.27 -6.48
C PHE A 56 5.67 4.93 -7.13
N THR A 57 4.43 4.47 -6.98
CA THR A 57 3.95 3.24 -7.63
C THR A 57 4.00 3.40 -9.16
N THR A 58 3.50 4.52 -9.69
CA THR A 58 3.54 4.80 -11.14
C THR A 58 4.98 4.86 -11.67
N LEU A 59 5.89 5.53 -10.96
CA LEU A 59 7.30 5.65 -11.35
C LEU A 59 8.05 4.32 -11.26
N GLY A 60 7.67 3.44 -10.34
CA GLY A 60 8.30 2.14 -10.13
C GLY A 60 7.80 1.02 -11.06
N ILE A 61 6.75 1.26 -11.87
CA ILE A 61 6.28 0.28 -12.85
C ILE A 61 7.20 0.35 -14.07
N PRO A 62 7.96 -0.72 -14.38
CA PRO A 62 8.78 -0.74 -15.58
C PRO A 62 7.89 -0.69 -16.83
N VAL A 63 8.15 0.26 -17.71
CA VAL A 63 7.50 0.31 -19.03
C VAL A 63 8.15 -0.75 -19.91
N THR A 64 7.56 -1.95 -19.95
CA THR A 64 7.97 -2.98 -20.89
C THR A 64 7.47 -2.59 -22.28
N VAL A 65 8.35 -2.00 -23.10
CA VAL A 65 8.08 -1.82 -24.52
C VAL A 65 8.25 -3.15 -25.24
N ALA A 66 7.19 -3.65 -25.87
CA ALA A 66 7.31 -4.78 -26.78
C ALA A 66 8.16 -4.31 -27.98
N ARG A 67 9.31 -4.93 -28.22
CA ARG A 67 10.05 -4.75 -29.47
C ARG A 67 9.24 -5.38 -30.59
N GLN A 68 8.96 -4.59 -31.63
CA GLN A 68 8.57 -5.10 -32.95
C GLN A 68 9.78 -5.70 -33.66
#